data_AF-A0A6N2SRW8-F1
#
_entry.id   AF-A0A6N2SRW8-F1
#
_cell.length_a   1.000
_cell.length_b   1.000
_cell.length_c   1.000
_cell.angle_alpha   90.00
_cell.angle_beta   90.00
_cell.angle_gamma   90.00
#
_symmetry.space_group_name_H-M   'P 1'
#
loop_
_entity.id
_entity.type
_entity.pdbx_description
1 polymer ?
#
loop_
_entity_poly.entity_id
_entity_poly.type
_entity_poly.pdbx_seq_one_letter_code
_entity_poly.pdbx_strand_id
1 'polypeptide(L)'
;MNKTVTSREAILAASQKLVMEKGLQAVNMRTVASVCGVAVGSVYNYFPSKAELLTATVENVWREIFHMPEGSVQFLNFADSVAWVYERIQKGSKQYPGFFTLHSMSFAAGEKETGRLKMEQYFDHMKTELCRVLKMDQCVNPEAFNDKLTPRSFVDLVFTNITSSLLEEKRDCSALIEIIKRVIY
;
A
#
# COMPACT_ATOMS: atom_id res chain seq x y z
N MET A 1 -11.84 -26.65 29.55
CA MET A 1 -11.57 -26.28 28.15
C MET A 1 -11.68 -24.77 28.03
N ASN A 2 -10.56 -24.04 28.05
CA ASN A 2 -10.59 -22.58 27.91
C ASN A 2 -10.89 -22.26 26.44
N LYS A 3 -12.09 -21.76 26.14
CA LYS A 3 -12.36 -21.11 24.85
C LYS A 3 -11.59 -19.79 24.88
N THR A 4 -10.38 -19.78 24.35
CA THR A 4 -9.72 -18.54 23.95
C THR A 4 -10.63 -17.88 22.93
N VAL A 5 -11.36 -16.84 23.36
CA VAL A 5 -12.18 -16.03 22.48
C VAL A 5 -11.22 -15.26 21.58
N THR A 6 -11.27 -15.50 20.28
CA THR A 6 -10.54 -14.71 19.28
C THR A 6 -11.50 -13.71 18.65
N SER A 7 -10.97 -12.67 18.03
CA SER A 7 -11.73 -11.74 17.18
C SER A 7 -11.17 -11.70 15.76
N ARG A 8 -11.91 -11.06 14.86
CA ARG A 8 -11.45 -10.81 13.49
C ARG A 8 -10.18 -9.97 13.49
N GLU A 9 -10.11 -8.98 14.38
CA GLU A 9 -8.98 -8.06 14.56
C GLU A 9 -7.75 -8.80 15.08
N ALA A 10 -7.92 -9.70 16.06
CA ALA A 10 -6.82 -10.51 16.59
C ALA A 10 -6.22 -11.43 15.51
N ILE A 11 -7.07 -12.03 14.66
CA ILE A 11 -6.64 -12.86 13.53
C ILE A 11 -5.89 -12.03 12.49
N LEU A 12 -6.35 -10.81 12.21
CA LEU A 12 -5.67 -9.90 11.27
C LEU A 12 -4.33 -9.41 11.81
N ALA A 13 -4.25 -9.06 13.10
CA ALA A 13 -3.01 -8.67 13.75
C ALA A 13 -1.98 -9.82 13.74
N ALA A 14 -2.42 -11.05 14.03
CA ALA A 14 -1.57 -12.24 13.92
C ALA A 14 -1.07 -12.46 12.48
N SER A 15 -1.94 -12.26 11.49
CA SER A 15 -1.58 -12.38 10.08
C SER A 15 -0.57 -11.31 9.67
N GLN A 16 -0.76 -10.04 10.05
CA GLN A 16 0.20 -8.96 9.80
C GLN A 16 1.56 -9.24 10.44
N LYS A 17 1.58 -9.73 11.68
CA LYS A 17 2.82 -10.13 12.36
C LYS A 17 3.57 -11.20 11.57
N LEU A 18 2.87 -12.19 11.03
CA LEU A 18 3.47 -13.19 10.14
C LEU A 18 4.04 -12.56 8.86
N VAL A 19 3.36 -11.58 8.27
CA VAL A 19 3.89 -10.87 7.09
C VAL A 19 5.19 -10.13 7.43
N MET A 20 5.22 -9.41 8.56
CA MET A 20 6.40 -8.68 9.02
C MET A 20 7.59 -9.62 9.28
N GLU A 21 7.36 -10.77 9.92
CA GLU A 21 8.44 -11.68 10.34
C GLU A 21 8.89 -12.65 9.25
N LYS A 22 7.96 -13.11 8.40
CA LYS A 22 8.16 -14.27 7.51
C LYS A 22 7.65 -14.05 6.09
N GLY A 23 7.19 -12.84 5.77
CA GLY A 23 6.64 -12.50 4.47
C GLY A 23 5.22 -13.04 4.24
N LEU A 24 4.61 -12.60 3.14
CA LEU A 24 3.20 -12.86 2.84
C LEU A 24 2.87 -14.36 2.71
N GLN A 25 3.82 -15.17 2.25
CA GLN A 25 3.62 -16.62 2.04
C GLN A 25 3.43 -17.40 3.34
N ALA A 26 3.86 -16.85 4.47
CA ALA A 26 3.66 -17.46 5.78
C ALA A 26 2.19 -17.42 6.25
N VAL A 27 1.35 -16.60 5.64
CA VAL A 27 -0.06 -16.45 6.00
C VAL A 27 -0.88 -17.62 5.46
N ASN A 28 -1.32 -18.49 6.37
CA ASN A 28 -2.26 -19.56 6.11
C ASN A 28 -3.09 -19.88 7.36
N MET A 29 -4.22 -20.58 7.17
CA MET A 29 -5.20 -20.84 8.22
C MET A 29 -4.59 -21.51 9.47
N ARG A 30 -3.72 -22.51 9.29
CA ARG A 30 -3.13 -23.27 10.39
C ARG A 30 -2.10 -22.45 11.16
N THR A 31 -1.22 -21.75 10.44
CA THR A 31 -0.20 -20.91 11.06
C THR A 31 -0.85 -19.76 11.84
N VAL A 32 -1.87 -19.11 11.28
CA VAL A 32 -2.58 -18.02 11.96
C VAL A 32 -3.32 -18.54 13.19
N ALA A 33 -4.03 -19.68 13.10
CA ALA A 33 -4.66 -20.30 14.26
C ALA A 33 -3.66 -20.62 15.39
N SER A 34 -2.47 -21.12 15.02
CA SER A 34 -1.39 -21.40 15.96
C SER A 34 -0.87 -20.13 16.64
N VAL A 35 -0.70 -19.04 15.90
CA VAL A 35 -0.26 -17.75 16.46
C VAL A 35 -1.33 -17.17 17.39
N CYS A 36 -2.60 -17.33 17.06
CA CYS A 36 -3.73 -16.89 17.89
C CYS A 36 -4.02 -17.81 19.09
N GLY A 37 -3.42 -19.01 19.17
CA GLY A 37 -3.73 -19.99 20.21
C GLY A 37 -5.17 -20.51 20.15
N VAL A 38 -5.73 -20.68 18.94
CA VAL A 38 -7.10 -21.17 18.71
C VAL A 38 -7.13 -22.37 17.77
N ALA A 39 -8.26 -23.07 17.72
CA ALA A 39 -8.49 -24.11 16.73
C ALA A 39 -8.57 -23.51 15.32
N VAL A 40 -8.13 -24.26 14.31
CA VAL A 40 -8.21 -23.81 12.90
C VAL A 40 -9.64 -23.48 12.48
N GLY A 41 -10.63 -24.25 12.97
CA GLY A 41 -12.05 -23.99 12.73
C GLY A 41 -12.51 -22.61 13.24
N SER A 42 -11.90 -22.09 14.31
CA SER A 42 -12.18 -20.73 14.80
C SER A 42 -11.77 -19.67 13.79
N VAL A 43 -10.68 -19.87 13.04
CA VAL A 43 -10.25 -18.93 11.98
C VAL A 43 -11.21 -18.99 10.79
N TYR A 44 -11.66 -20.19 10.40
CA TYR A 44 -12.65 -20.37 9.33
C TYR A 44 -13.98 -19.68 9.61
N ASN A 45 -14.36 -19.50 10.89
CA ASN A 45 -15.56 -18.76 11.27
C ASN A 45 -15.49 -17.25 10.93
N TYR A 46 -14.29 -16.67 10.85
CA TYR A 46 -14.10 -15.25 10.51
C TYR A 46 -13.63 -15.04 9.07
N PHE A 47 -12.89 -16.01 8.53
CA PHE A 47 -12.34 -15.98 7.18
C PHE A 47 -12.64 -17.33 6.51
N PRO A 48 -13.72 -17.43 5.73
CA PRO A 48 -14.17 -18.67 5.08
C PRO A 48 -13.08 -19.35 4.22
N SER A 49 -12.11 -18.60 3.71
CA SER A 49 -11.04 -19.12 2.87
C SER A 49 -9.67 -18.49 3.18
N LYS A 50 -8.59 -19.20 2.81
CA LYS A 50 -7.21 -18.65 2.81
C LYS A 50 -7.13 -17.39 1.93
N ALA A 51 -7.88 -17.35 0.83
CA ALA A 51 -7.89 -16.22 -0.09
C ALA A 51 -8.49 -14.96 0.56
N GLU A 52 -9.59 -15.11 1.31
CA GLU A 52 -10.18 -14.00 2.06
C GLU A 52 -9.31 -13.53 3.21
N LEU A 53 -8.68 -14.45 3.96
CA LEU A 53 -7.70 -14.11 4.99
C LEU A 53 -6.51 -13.33 4.42
N LEU A 54 -5.95 -13.81 3.31
CA LEU A 54 -4.85 -13.14 2.62
C LEU A 54 -5.27 -11.75 2.13
N THR A 55 -6.45 -11.64 1.51
CA THR A 55 -6.99 -10.39 1.00
C THR A 55 -7.12 -9.36 2.12
N ALA A 56 -7.80 -9.73 3.22
CA ALA A 56 -7.98 -8.84 4.36
C ALA A 56 -6.64 -8.50 5.04
N THR A 57 -5.67 -9.41 5.04
CA THR A 57 -4.31 -9.15 5.55
C THR A 57 -3.60 -8.12 4.69
N VAL A 58 -3.63 -8.26 3.36
CA VAL A 58 -3.02 -7.32 2.42
C VAL A 58 -3.66 -5.93 2.52
N GLU A 59 -5.00 -5.87 2.58
CA GLU A 59 -5.73 -4.62 2.81
C GLU A 59 -5.28 -3.95 4.12
N ASN A 60 -5.12 -4.73 5.19
CA ASN A 60 -4.68 -4.21 6.48
C ASN A 60 -3.24 -3.70 6.45
N VAL A 61 -2.32 -4.39 5.77
CA VAL A 61 -0.93 -3.93 5.57
C VAL A 61 -0.90 -2.63 4.77
N TRP A 62 -1.66 -2.53 3.67
CA TRP A 62 -1.74 -1.29 2.90
C TRP A 62 -2.27 -0.12 3.72
N ARG A 63 -3.33 -0.37 4.49
CA ARG A 63 -3.90 0.63 5.40
C ARG A 63 -2.88 1.08 6.45
N GLU A 64 -2.08 0.18 7.01
CA GLU A 64 -1.06 0.53 7.98
C GLU A 64 0.08 1.33 7.35
N ILE A 65 0.57 0.90 6.18
CA ILE A 65 1.63 1.60 5.44
C ILE A 65 1.18 3.00 5.05
N PHE A 66 -0.05 3.19 4.56
CA PHE A 66 -0.55 4.49 4.11
C PHE A 66 -1.51 5.14 5.09
N HIS A 67 -1.50 4.73 6.36
CA HIS A 67 -2.31 5.39 7.37
C HIS A 67 -1.88 6.84 7.52
N MET A 68 -2.81 7.74 7.23
CA MET A 68 -2.67 9.17 7.45
C MET A 68 -3.29 9.48 8.82
N PRO A 69 -2.51 9.99 9.80
CA PRO A 69 -3.08 10.31 11.09
C PRO A 69 -4.13 11.42 10.93
N GLU A 70 -5.32 11.22 11.48
CA GLU A 70 -6.41 12.18 11.40
C GLU A 70 -5.96 13.57 11.89
N GLY A 71 -6.15 14.60 11.05
CA GLY A 71 -5.84 16.00 11.37
C GLY A 71 -4.38 16.45 11.24
N SER A 72 -3.46 15.61 10.75
CA SER A 72 -2.01 15.88 10.88
C SER A 72 -1.27 16.38 9.64
N VAL A 73 -1.81 16.21 8.42
CA VAL A 73 -1.09 16.64 7.20
C VAL A 73 -2.06 17.27 6.20
N GLN A 74 -2.18 18.60 6.21
CA GLN A 74 -2.42 19.32 4.95
C GLN A 74 -1.07 19.39 4.25
N PHE A 75 -0.93 18.71 3.12
CA PHE A 75 0.27 18.89 2.30
C PHE A 75 0.36 20.35 1.89
N LEU A 76 1.49 20.99 2.14
CA LEU A 76 1.69 22.40 1.76
C LEU A 76 1.63 22.53 0.23
N ASN A 77 2.11 21.51 -0.49
CA ASN A 77 2.14 21.44 -1.93
C ASN A 77 2.17 19.96 -2.42
N PHE A 78 1.91 19.74 -3.72
CA PHE A 78 1.93 18.43 -4.36
C PHE A 78 3.27 17.69 -4.21
N ALA A 79 4.42 18.37 -4.34
CA ALA A 79 5.73 17.73 -4.17
C ALA A 79 5.90 17.13 -2.76
N ASP A 80 5.42 17.80 -1.71
CA ASP A 80 5.45 17.27 -0.34
C ASP A 80 4.58 16.02 -0.20
N SER A 81 3.44 15.95 -0.90
CA SER A 81 2.60 14.74 -0.92
C SER A 81 3.30 13.55 -1.58
N VAL A 82 4.07 13.80 -2.65
CA VAL A 82 4.87 12.77 -3.32
C VAL A 82 6.02 12.29 -2.43
N ALA A 83 6.71 13.22 -1.77
CA ALA A 83 7.78 12.90 -0.82
C ALA A 83 7.25 12.05 0.34
N TRP A 84 6.06 12.39 0.86
CA TRP A 84 5.40 11.60 1.91
C TRP A 84 5.05 10.18 1.43
N VAL A 85 4.40 10.03 0.27
CA VAL A 85 4.06 8.70 -0.28
C VAL A 85 5.33 7.85 -0.41
N TYR A 86 6.41 8.45 -0.92
CA TYR A 86 7.70 7.80 -1.05
C TYR A 86 8.29 7.35 0.29
N GLU A 87 8.27 8.23 1.31
CA GLU A 87 8.72 7.89 2.65
C GLU A 87 7.90 6.75 3.28
N ARG A 88 6.57 6.77 3.13
CA ARG A 88 5.68 5.72 3.61
C ARG A 88 6.00 4.38 2.96
N ILE A 89 6.24 4.39 1.66
CA ILE A 89 6.67 3.21 0.91
C ILE A 89 8.00 2.69 1.45
N GLN A 90 9.02 3.53 1.64
CA GLN A 90 10.31 3.09 2.19
C GLN A 90 10.19 2.51 3.60
N LYS A 91 9.42 3.16 4.48
CA LYS A 91 9.14 2.66 5.84
C LYS A 91 8.40 1.31 5.77
N GLY A 92 7.39 1.22 4.92
CA GLY A 92 6.63 0.00 4.67
C GLY A 92 7.51 -1.15 4.15
N SER A 93 8.42 -0.89 3.21
CA SER A 93 9.35 -1.90 2.69
C SER A 93 10.31 -2.44 3.75
N LYS A 94 10.74 -1.58 4.69
CA LYS A 94 11.55 -2.01 5.85
C LYS A 94 10.72 -2.82 6.86
N GLN A 95 9.47 -2.41 7.09
CA GLN A 95 8.57 -3.05 8.05
C GLN A 95 8.02 -4.39 7.52
N TYR A 96 7.81 -4.53 6.21
CA TYR A 96 7.27 -5.73 5.56
C TYR A 96 8.19 -6.18 4.43
N PRO A 97 9.30 -6.88 4.74
CA PRO A 97 10.25 -7.33 3.73
C PRO A 97 9.59 -8.16 2.63
N GLY A 98 9.88 -7.81 1.38
CA GLY A 98 9.36 -8.51 0.20
C GLY A 98 7.86 -8.28 -0.08
N PHE A 99 7.14 -7.49 0.74
CA PHE A 99 5.74 -7.17 0.49
C PHE A 99 5.60 -6.50 -0.88
N PHE A 100 6.27 -5.37 -1.11
CA PHE A 100 6.21 -4.66 -2.38
C PHE A 100 6.76 -5.44 -3.58
N THR A 101 7.80 -6.25 -3.39
CA THR A 101 8.43 -7.07 -4.44
C THR A 101 7.53 -8.20 -4.92
N LEU A 102 6.84 -8.87 -4.00
CA LEU A 102 5.83 -9.88 -4.33
C LEU A 102 4.63 -9.25 -5.05
N HIS A 103 4.33 -7.97 -4.78
CA HIS A 103 3.23 -7.25 -5.43
C HIS A 103 3.58 -6.84 -6.87
N SER A 104 4.81 -6.46 -7.17
CA SER A 104 5.23 -6.08 -8.54
C SER A 104 5.56 -7.27 -9.45
N MET A 105 6.09 -8.38 -8.92
CA MET A 105 6.58 -9.51 -9.73
C MET A 105 5.80 -10.83 -9.59
N SER A 106 5.05 -11.07 -8.50
CA SER A 106 4.55 -12.43 -8.19
C SER A 106 3.10 -12.74 -8.60
N PHE A 107 2.43 -11.91 -9.40
CA PHE A 107 1.09 -12.22 -9.91
C PHE A 107 1.06 -12.75 -11.34
N ALA A 108 2.22 -12.93 -11.99
CA ALA A 108 2.32 -13.48 -13.35
C ALA A 108 2.06 -15.00 -13.43
N ALA A 109 2.00 -15.72 -12.30
CA ALA A 109 1.86 -17.17 -12.27
C ALA A 109 0.51 -17.60 -11.66
N GLY A 110 -0.54 -17.60 -12.49
CA GLY A 110 -1.64 -18.57 -12.49
C GLY A 110 -2.61 -18.67 -11.30
N GLU A 111 -2.31 -18.15 -10.12
CA GLU A 111 -3.21 -18.23 -8.96
C GLU A 111 -3.33 -16.89 -8.25
N LYS A 112 -4.56 -16.32 -8.32
CA LYS A 112 -5.16 -15.26 -7.48
C LYS A 112 -5.20 -13.84 -8.07
N GLU A 113 -6.14 -13.68 -8.99
CA GLU A 113 -6.70 -12.42 -9.50
C GLU A 113 -7.10 -11.41 -8.40
N THR A 114 -7.55 -11.89 -7.22
CA THR A 114 -8.06 -11.05 -6.13
C THR A 114 -7.01 -10.10 -5.52
N GLY A 115 -5.75 -10.55 -5.35
CA GLY A 115 -4.70 -9.71 -4.77
C GLY A 115 -4.28 -8.56 -5.68
N ARG A 116 -4.15 -8.84 -6.99
CA ARG A 116 -3.89 -7.84 -8.03
C ARG A 116 -4.99 -6.78 -8.07
N LEU A 117 -6.25 -7.21 -8.14
CA LEU A 117 -7.40 -6.30 -8.18
C LEU A 117 -7.45 -5.38 -6.96
N LYS A 118 -7.17 -5.90 -5.77
CA LYS A 118 -7.15 -5.11 -4.54
C LYS A 118 -6.01 -4.09 -4.52
N MET A 119 -4.83 -4.46 -5.01
CA MET A 119 -3.73 -3.52 -5.18
C MET A 119 -4.08 -2.42 -6.18
N GLU A 120 -4.65 -2.77 -7.33
CA GLU A 120 -5.08 -1.80 -8.33
C GLU A 120 -6.10 -0.82 -7.75
N GLN A 121 -7.05 -1.31 -6.94
CA GLN A 121 -8.00 -0.46 -6.22
C GLN A 121 -7.30 0.49 -5.24
N TYR A 122 -6.32 0.00 -4.46
CA TYR A 122 -5.55 0.88 -3.56
C TYR A 122 -4.70 1.90 -4.31
N PHE A 123 -4.06 1.51 -5.40
CA PHE A 123 -3.25 2.40 -6.22
C PHE A 123 -4.12 3.45 -6.88
N ASP A 124 -5.29 3.09 -7.39
CA ASP A 124 -6.23 4.06 -7.95
C ASP A 124 -6.73 5.05 -6.90
N HIS A 125 -7.00 4.58 -5.68
CA HIS A 125 -7.35 5.46 -4.56
C HIS A 125 -6.22 6.45 -4.24
N MET A 126 -4.97 5.99 -4.12
CA MET A 126 -3.82 6.88 -3.89
C MET A 126 -3.63 7.90 -5.02
N LYS A 127 -3.75 7.47 -6.28
CA LYS A 127 -3.64 8.38 -7.43
C LYS A 127 -4.77 9.40 -7.45
N THR A 128 -5.97 9.01 -7.02
CA THR A 128 -7.10 9.93 -6.88
C THR A 128 -6.82 10.98 -5.81
N GLU A 129 -6.26 10.60 -4.66
CA GLU A 129 -5.87 11.55 -3.62
C GLU A 129 -4.71 12.47 -4.05
N LEU A 130 -3.68 11.93 -4.70
CA LEU A 130 -2.59 12.74 -5.27
C LEU A 130 -3.12 13.76 -6.29
N CYS A 131 -4.06 13.34 -7.15
CA CYS A 131 -4.72 14.23 -8.10
C CYS A 131 -5.56 15.30 -7.40
N ARG A 132 -6.21 14.98 -6.29
CA ARG A 132 -6.92 15.96 -5.45
C ARG A 132 -5.95 16.98 -4.86
N VAL A 133 -4.83 16.54 -4.29
CA VAL A 133 -3.79 17.43 -3.74
C VAL A 133 -3.23 18.34 -4.84
N LEU A 134 -2.90 17.78 -6.01
CA LEU A 134 -2.39 18.54 -7.16
C LEU A 134 -3.33 19.68 -7.57
N LYS A 135 -4.65 19.40 -7.60
CA LYS A 135 -5.67 20.40 -7.98
C LYS A 135 -5.92 21.46 -6.91
N MET A 136 -5.59 21.17 -5.65
CA MET A 136 -5.79 22.08 -4.52
C MET A 136 -4.54 22.93 -4.22
N ASP A 137 -3.40 22.57 -4.78
CA ASP A 137 -2.14 23.28 -4.63
C ASP A 137 -2.17 24.60 -5.42
N GLN A 138 -2.25 25.72 -4.69
CA GLN A 138 -2.33 27.06 -5.28
C GLN A 138 -1.01 27.55 -5.88
N CYS A 139 0.12 26.90 -5.58
CA CYS A 139 1.42 27.25 -6.13
C CYS A 139 1.65 26.65 -7.52
N VAL A 140 0.81 25.72 -7.94
CA VAL A 140 0.94 25.05 -9.25
C VAL A 140 0.66 26.02 -10.38
N ASN A 141 1.59 26.13 -11.32
CA ASN A 141 1.42 26.87 -12.56
C ASN A 141 0.33 26.21 -13.43
N PRO A 142 -0.83 26.87 -13.68
CA PRO A 142 -1.89 26.30 -14.50
C PRO A 142 -1.47 26.02 -15.95
N GLU A 143 -0.49 26.77 -16.47
CA GLU A 143 0.03 26.62 -17.84
C GLU A 143 0.92 25.37 -18.01
N ALA A 144 1.30 24.72 -16.91
CA ALA A 144 2.03 23.45 -16.95
C ALA A 144 1.21 22.33 -17.61
N PHE A 145 -0.12 22.46 -17.65
CA PHE A 145 -1.02 21.44 -18.15
C PHE A 145 -1.71 21.83 -19.46
N ASN A 146 -1.94 20.83 -20.29
CA ASN A 146 -2.66 20.93 -21.55
C ASN A 146 -3.36 19.60 -21.88
N ASP A 147 -3.92 19.49 -23.08
CA ASP A 147 -4.65 18.28 -23.51
C ASP A 147 -3.81 16.99 -23.52
N LYS A 148 -2.48 17.11 -23.54
CA LYS A 148 -1.54 15.96 -23.51
C LYS A 148 -1.07 15.69 -22.08
N LEU A 149 -0.56 16.73 -21.40
CA LEU A 149 -0.14 16.64 -20.01
C LEU A 149 -1.28 17.15 -19.14
N THR A 150 -2.19 16.26 -18.76
CA THR A 150 -3.29 16.54 -17.84
C THR A 150 -2.83 16.31 -16.40
N PRO A 151 -3.50 16.90 -15.38
CA PRO A 151 -3.20 16.58 -13.98
C PRO A 151 -3.26 15.08 -13.68
N ARG A 152 -4.19 14.34 -14.29
CA ARG A 152 -4.30 12.89 -14.10
C ARG A 152 -3.13 12.14 -14.74
N SER A 153 -2.79 12.44 -16.00
CA SER A 153 -1.67 11.77 -16.67
C SER A 153 -0.32 12.12 -16.02
N PHE A 154 -0.15 13.33 -15.49
CA PHE A 154 1.00 13.70 -14.68
C PHE A 154 1.09 12.87 -13.40
N VAL A 155 -0.01 12.73 -12.65
CA VAL A 155 -0.05 11.85 -11.45
C VAL A 155 0.25 10.39 -11.81
N ASP A 156 -0.28 9.89 -12.92
CA ASP A 156 0.00 8.52 -13.38
C ASP A 156 1.50 8.32 -13.68
N LEU A 157 2.17 9.30 -14.30
CA LEU A 157 3.62 9.27 -14.54
C LEU A 157 4.44 9.34 -13.24
N VAL A 158 4.09 10.26 -12.34
CA VAL A 158 4.73 10.40 -11.02
C VAL A 158 4.58 9.10 -10.23
N PHE A 159 3.36 8.55 -10.16
CA PHE A 159 3.09 7.33 -9.43
C PHE A 159 3.84 6.13 -10.03
N THR A 160 3.93 6.05 -11.36
CA THR A 160 4.75 5.03 -12.05
C THR A 160 6.23 5.16 -11.68
N ASN A 161 6.76 6.38 -11.53
CA ASN A 161 8.13 6.57 -11.08
C ASN A 161 8.34 6.13 -9.62
N ILE A 162 7.40 6.49 -8.72
CA ILE A 162 7.40 6.05 -7.32
C ILE A 162 7.41 4.51 -7.26
N THR A 163 6.52 3.84 -7.99
CA THR A 163 6.44 2.37 -7.95
C THR A 163 7.60 1.69 -8.68
N SER A 164 8.22 2.32 -9.67
CA SER A 164 9.44 1.77 -10.30
C SER A 164 10.64 1.85 -9.37
N SER A 165 10.74 2.93 -8.57
CA SER A 165 11.82 3.10 -7.59
C SER A 165 11.84 2.02 -6.50
N LEU A 166 10.68 1.40 -6.23
CA LEU A 166 10.54 0.26 -5.32
C LEU A 166 11.29 -0.98 -5.80
N LEU A 167 11.40 -1.15 -7.11
CA LEU A 167 12.09 -2.30 -7.71
C LEU A 167 13.61 -2.14 -7.70
N GLU A 168 14.08 -0.89 -7.77
CA GLU A 168 15.50 -0.56 -7.92
C GLU A 168 16.20 -0.27 -6.58
N GLU A 169 15.51 -0.42 -5.45
CA GLU A 169 16.00 -0.04 -4.11
C GLU A 169 16.58 1.39 -4.05
N LYS A 170 16.06 2.30 -4.88
CA LYS A 170 16.47 3.70 -4.88
C LYS A 170 16.22 4.30 -3.50
N ARG A 171 17.24 5.00 -2.98
CA ARG A 171 17.28 5.46 -1.59
C ARG A 171 16.64 6.83 -1.37
N ASP A 172 16.35 7.58 -2.43
CA ASP A 172 15.70 8.89 -2.33
C ASP A 172 14.85 9.21 -3.57
N CYS A 173 13.92 10.16 -3.39
CA CYS A 173 13.08 10.71 -4.45
C CYS A 173 13.50 12.12 -4.89
N SER A 174 14.72 12.57 -4.53
CA SER A 174 15.15 13.96 -4.73
C SER A 174 15.07 14.39 -6.20
N ALA A 175 15.51 13.53 -7.12
CA ALA A 175 15.46 13.78 -8.55
C ALA A 175 14.00 13.86 -9.07
N LEU A 176 13.10 13.00 -8.59
CA LEU A 176 11.68 13.06 -8.95
C LEU A 176 11.04 14.35 -8.43
N ILE A 177 11.33 14.73 -7.19
CA ILE A 177 10.84 15.98 -6.60
C ILE A 177 11.35 17.19 -7.37
N GLU A 178 12.62 17.21 -7.78
CA GLU A 178 13.18 18.28 -8.60
C GLU A 178 12.50 18.37 -9.98
N ILE A 179 12.25 17.22 -10.64
CA ILE A 179 11.50 17.18 -11.90
C ILE A 179 10.09 17.74 -11.70
N ILE A 180 9.38 17.31 -10.66
CA ILE A 180 8.05 17.82 -10.35
C ILE A 180 8.11 19.34 -10.21
N LYS A 181 9.03 19.85 -9.39
CA LYS A 181 9.16 21.29 -9.15
C LYS A 181 9.39 22.08 -10.45
N ARG A 182 10.25 21.61 -11.35
CA ARG A 182 10.51 22.28 -12.62
C ARG A 182 9.36 22.23 -13.62
N VAL A 183 8.47 21.25 -13.47
CA VAL A 183 7.36 21.05 -14.42
C VAL A 183 6.12 21.82 -13.98
N ILE A 184 5.81 21.85 -12.67
CA ILE A 184 4.52 22.34 -12.18
C ILE A 184 4.58 23.56 -11.26
N TYR A 185 5.75 23.96 -10.74
CA TYR A 185 5.92 25.20 -9.98
C TYR A 185 6.74 26.22 -10.79
#